data_AF-V6Z0R8-F1
#
_entry.id   AF-V6Z0R8-F1
#
_cell.length_a   1.000
_cell.length_b   1.000
_cell.length_c   1.000
_cell.angle_alpha   90.00
_cell.angle_beta   90.00
_cell.angle_gamma   90.00
#
_symmetry.space_group_name_H-M   'P 1'
#
loop_
_entity.id
_entity.type
_entity.pdbx_description
1 polymer ?
#
loop_
_entity_poly.entity_id
_entity_poly.type
_entity_poly.pdbx_seq_one_letter_code
_entity_poly.pdbx_strand_id
1 'polypeptide(L)'
;MTYTIDIYPNPENAPDKPYFTEKIFLGSCQREVNNLNLVKNLLNEIITDEESKEAVLGVLKRQTTLLNSMIYGVKSKQIIFTNPDRQTEVTE
;
A
#
# COMPACT_ATOMS: atom_id res chain seq x y z
N MET A 1 -23.89 -14.57 18.95
CA MET A 1 -23.44 -13.24 18.46
C MET A 1 -24.32 -12.88 17.28
N THR A 2 -25.06 -11.79 17.37
CA THR A 2 -25.85 -11.23 16.27
C THR A 2 -25.00 -10.13 15.62
N TYR A 3 -24.76 -10.24 14.32
CA TYR A 3 -24.06 -9.23 13.55
C TYR A 3 -25.11 -8.36 12.85
N THR A 4 -25.10 -7.07 13.14
CA THR A 4 -25.86 -6.07 12.36
C THR A 4 -24.98 -5.66 11.19
N ILE A 5 -25.47 -5.88 9.97
CA ILE A 5 -24.82 -5.42 8.74
C ILE A 5 -25.60 -4.18 8.28
N ASP A 6 -24.95 -3.03 8.28
CA ASP A 6 -25.51 -1.83 7.68
C ASP A 6 -25.43 -1.96 6.16
N ILE A 7 -26.58 -2.06 5.50
CA ILE A 7 -26.68 -2.07 4.04
C ILE A 7 -26.89 -0.63 3.59
N TYR A 8 -25.88 -0.04 2.96
CA TYR A 8 -25.97 1.30 2.40
C TYR A 8 -26.46 1.20 0.95
N PRO A 9 -27.69 1.65 0.65
CA PRO A 9 -28.27 1.53 -0.69
C PRO A 9 -27.61 2.47 -1.72
N ASN A 10 -27.01 3.56 -1.25
CA ASN A 10 -26.16 4.45 -2.05
C ASN A 10 -24.70 4.27 -1.63
N PRO A 11 -23.79 3.91 -2.54
CA PRO A 11 -22.35 3.76 -2.25
C PRO A 11 -21.72 5.03 -1.66
N GLU A 12 -22.19 6.21 -2.09
CA GLU A 12 -21.74 7.53 -1.57
C GLU A 12 -22.11 7.77 -0.11
N ASN A 13 -23.14 7.07 0.39
CA ASN A 13 -23.61 7.13 1.77
C ASN A 13 -23.05 5.99 2.62
N ALA A 14 -22.32 5.05 2.00
CA ALA A 14 -21.44 4.21 2.79
C ALA A 14 -20.41 5.18 3.38
N PRO A 15 -20.28 5.28 4.71
CA PRO A 15 -19.10 5.91 5.26
C PRO A 15 -17.97 5.06 4.74
N ASP A 16 -17.28 5.56 3.72
CA ASP A 16 -16.04 4.98 3.22
C ASP A 16 -15.15 4.97 4.45
N LYS A 17 -15.19 3.85 5.18
CA LYS A 17 -14.41 3.70 6.38
C LYS A 17 -12.98 3.99 5.92
N PRO A 18 -12.18 4.67 6.75
CA PRO A 18 -10.95 5.38 6.36
C PRO A 18 -9.83 4.44 5.93
N TYR A 19 -10.10 3.18 5.58
CA TYR A 19 -9.10 2.15 5.31
C TYR A 19 -8.26 2.40 4.05
N PHE A 20 -8.67 3.30 3.15
CA PHE A 20 -8.00 3.53 1.87
C PHE A 20 -7.82 5.02 1.51
N THR A 21 -7.53 5.87 2.50
CA THR A 21 -7.14 7.26 2.21
C THR A 21 -5.74 7.32 1.58
N GLU A 22 -5.43 8.42 0.88
CA GLU A 22 -4.11 8.65 0.27
C GLU A 22 -2.98 8.41 1.29
N LYS A 23 -3.15 8.94 2.51
CA LYS A 23 -2.20 8.78 3.62
C LYS A 23 -1.97 7.32 3.99
N ILE A 24 -3.04 6.52 4.08
CA ILE A 24 -2.94 5.11 4.45
C ILE A 24 -2.33 4.29 3.31
N PHE A 25 -2.67 4.60 2.07
CA PHE A 25 -2.07 3.99 0.90
C PHE A 25 -0.56 4.25 0.85
N LEU A 26 -0.14 5.52 0.93
CA LEU A 26 1.27 5.91 0.94
C LEU A 26 2.03 5.28 2.11
N GLY A 27 1.45 5.31 3.30
CA GLY A 27 2.02 4.67 4.49
C GLY A 27 2.19 3.16 4.31
N SER A 28 1.23 2.50 3.67
CA SER A 28 1.29 1.06 3.38
C SER A 28 2.39 0.74 2.36
N CYS A 29 2.44 1.46 1.23
CA CYS A 29 3.50 1.26 0.23
C CYS A 29 4.89 1.49 0.83
N GLN A 30 5.08 2.55 1.62
CA GLN A 30 6.37 2.85 2.24
C GLN A 30 6.79 1.78 3.24
N ARG A 31 5.85 1.28 4.05
CA ARG A 31 6.10 0.18 4.98
C ARG A 31 6.51 -1.09 4.23
N GLU A 32 5.81 -1.44 3.15
CA GLU A 32 6.16 -2.64 2.38
C GLU A 32 7.50 -2.51 1.65
N VAL A 33 7.87 -1.32 1.15
CA VAL A 33 9.22 -1.06 0.64
C VAL A 33 10.28 -1.33 1.71
N ASN A 34 10.05 -0.88 2.95
CA ASN A 34 10.98 -1.12 4.05
C ASN A 34 11.08 -2.62 4.40
N ASN A 35 9.94 -3.32 4.50
CA ASN A 35 9.90 -4.75 4.76
C ASN A 35 10.64 -5.55 3.68
N LEU A 36 10.40 -5.25 2.41
CA LEU A 36 11.06 -5.92 1.28
C LEU A 36 12.57 -5.67 1.29
N ASN A 37 13.02 -4.47 1.62
CA ASN A 37 14.45 -4.18 1.74
C ASN A 37 15.11 -4.95 2.89
N LEU A 38 14.43 -5.08 4.03
CA LEU A 38 14.91 -5.89 5.15
C LEU A 38 15.04 -7.37 4.76
N VAL A 39 14.00 -7.94 4.16
CA VAL A 39 14.01 -9.33 3.67
C VAL A 39 15.08 -9.54 2.61
N LYS A 40 15.23 -8.59 1.66
CA LYS A 40 16.28 -8.62 0.63
C LYS A 40 17.67 -8.72 1.26
N ASN A 41 17.95 -7.93 2.28
CA ASN A 41 19.26 -7.93 2.95
C ASN A 41 19.50 -9.27 3.65
N LEU A 42 18.52 -9.78 4.40
CA LEU A 42 18.62 -11.09 5.07
C LEU A 42 18.83 -12.24 4.08
N LEU A 43 18.04 -12.29 3.00
CA LEU A 43 18.15 -13.35 2.00
C LEU A 43 19.43 -13.26 1.18
N ASN A 44 19.97 -12.05 0.98
CA ASN A 44 21.25 -11.87 0.31
C ASN A 44 22.43 -12.50 1.09
N GLU A 45 22.30 -12.62 2.41
CA GLU A 45 23.28 -13.28 3.29
C GLU A 45 23.05 -14.79 3.38
N ILE A 46 21.79 -15.24 3.36
CA ILE A 46 21.41 -16.64 3.57
C ILE A 46 21.53 -17.48 2.29
N ILE A 47 21.16 -16.92 1.13
CA ILE A 47 21.13 -17.67 -0.12
C ILE A 47 22.54 -17.65 -0.73
N THR A 48 23.18 -18.82 -0.74
CA THR A 48 24.53 -19.04 -1.28
C THR A 48 24.53 -19.48 -2.73
N ASP A 49 23.47 -20.16 -3.18
CA ASP A 49 23.28 -20.54 -4.58
C ASP A 49 22.98 -19.31 -5.45
N GLU A 50 23.80 -19.08 -6.47
CA GLU A 50 23.74 -17.86 -7.28
C GLU A 50 22.45 -17.73 -8.10
N GLU A 51 21.98 -18.84 -8.70
CA GLU A 51 20.76 -18.84 -9.52
C GLU A 51 19.52 -18.54 -8.66
N SER A 52 19.39 -19.24 -7.51
CA SER A 52 18.31 -18.99 -6.55
C SER A 52 18.37 -17.56 -6.00
N LYS A 53 19.58 -17.05 -5.74
CA LYS A 53 19.79 -15.70 -5.24
C LYS A 53 19.33 -14.66 -6.26
N GLU A 54 19.74 -14.79 -7.52
CA GLU A 54 19.32 -13.89 -8.59
C GLU A 54 17.79 -13.91 -8.77
N ALA A 55 17.18 -15.10 -8.80
CA ALA A 55 15.75 -15.26 -8.95
C ALA A 55 14.97 -14.57 -7.82
N VAL A 56 15.33 -14.85 -6.57
CA VAL A 56 14.66 -14.31 -5.37
C VAL A 56 14.86 -12.80 -5.25
N LEU A 57 16.10 -12.32 -5.32
CA LEU A 57 16.39 -10.88 -5.23
C LEU A 57 15.79 -10.11 -6.41
N GLY A 58 15.70 -10.73 -7.58
CA GLY A 58 15.01 -10.18 -8.75
C GLY A 58 13.52 -9.97 -8.52
N VAL A 59 12.82 -10.92 -7.89
CA VAL A 59 11.40 -10.75 -7.51
C VAL A 59 11.24 -9.60 -6.52
N LEU A 60 12.05 -9.58 -5.45
CA LEU A 60 11.98 -8.51 -4.44
C LEU A 60 12.25 -7.13 -5.05
N LYS A 61 13.24 -7.03 -5.94
CA LYS A 61 13.55 -5.78 -6.66
C LYS A 61 12.35 -5.29 -7.47
N ARG A 62 11.71 -6.17 -8.25
CA ARG A 62 10.52 -5.81 -9.05
C ARG A 62 9.36 -5.33 -8.18
N GLN A 63 9.11 -5.98 -7.04
CA GLN A 63 8.07 -5.56 -6.10
C GLN A 63 8.37 -4.20 -5.46
N THR A 64 9.62 -3.98 -5.03
CA THR A 64 10.06 -2.67 -4.52
C THR A 64 9.93 -1.57 -5.59
N THR A 65 10.29 -1.86 -6.85
CA THR A 65 10.09 -0.92 -7.97
C THR A 65 8.62 -0.59 -8.17
N LEU A 66 7.73 -1.59 -8.15
CA LEU A 66 6.29 -1.37 -8.29
C LEU A 66 5.74 -0.45 -7.19
N LEU A 67 6.07 -0.73 -5.92
CA LEU A 67 5.62 0.09 -4.80
C LEU A 67 6.16 1.52 -4.87
N ASN A 68 7.42 1.71 -5.28
CA ASN A 68 7.98 3.04 -5.49
C ASN A 68 7.29 3.79 -6.64
N SER A 69 6.94 3.09 -7.72
CA SER A 69 6.16 3.67 -8.82
C SER A 69 4.76 4.08 -8.35
N MET A 70 4.12 3.28 -7.48
CA MET A 70 2.84 3.66 -6.86
C MET A 70 2.98 4.93 -6.02
N ILE A 71 3.98 4.99 -5.14
CA ILE A 71 4.27 6.19 -4.33
C ILE A 71 4.50 7.42 -5.23
N TYR A 72 5.28 7.26 -6.29
CA TYR A 72 5.51 8.32 -7.27
C TYR A 72 4.22 8.73 -7.99
N GLY A 73 3.38 7.77 -8.38
CA GLY A 73 2.10 8.02 -9.01
C GLY A 73 1.18 8.89 -8.15
N VAL A 74 1.12 8.61 -6.84
CA VAL A 74 0.38 9.47 -5.89
C VAL A 74 1.02 10.87 -5.79
N LYS A 75 2.34 10.95 -5.54
CA LYS A 75 3.03 12.25 -5.39
C LYS A 75 2.96 13.13 -6.64
N SER A 76 2.91 12.52 -7.81
CA SER A 76 2.79 13.20 -9.10
C SER A 76 1.35 13.40 -9.56
N LYS A 77 0.36 13.06 -8.72
CA LYS A 77 -1.08 13.16 -9.01
C LYS A 77 -1.56 12.34 -10.21
N GLN A 78 -0.81 11.30 -10.58
CA GLN A 78 -1.23 10.30 -11.57
C GLN A 78 -2.22 9.28 -10.98
N ILE A 79 -2.17 9.09 -9.66
CA ILE A 79 -3.16 8.33 -8.88
C ILE A 79 -3.91 9.33 -8.02
N ILE A 80 -5.24 9.40 -8.20
CA ILE A 80 -6.12 10.34 -7.49
C ILE A 80 -7.00 9.55 -6.52
N PHE A 81 -7.02 9.97 -5.27
CA PHE A 81 -7.93 9.44 -4.26
C PHE A 81 -9.13 10.36 -4.16
N THR A 82 -10.33 9.79 -4.30
CA THR A 82 -11.60 10.51 -4.18
C THR A 82 -12.14 10.51 -2.75
N ASN A 83 -11.56 9.70 -1.88
CA ASN A 83 -12.04 9.53 -0.51
C ASN A 83 -11.48 10.66 0.37
N PRO A 84 -12.33 11.37 1.11
CA PRO A 84 -11.89 12.45 1.98
C PRO A 84 -10.99 11.89 3.10
N ASP A 85 -9.89 12.57 3.38
CA ASP A 85 -9.22 12.40 4.68
C ASP A 85 -10.16 13.01 5.73
N ARG A 86 -10.42 12.32 6.84
CA ARG A 86 -11.33 12.77 7.92
C ARG A 86 -11.04 14.18 8.48
N GLN A 87 -9.93 14.81 8.09
CA GLN A 87 -9.56 16.17 8.50
C GLN A 87 -10.24 17.28 7.68
N THR A 88 -10.91 16.98 6.55
CA THR A 88 -11.62 17.99 5.74
C THR A 88 -13.13 18.05 5.98
N GLU A 89 -13.71 17.21 6.82
CA GLU A 89 -15.16 17.19 7.10
C GLU A 89 -15.64 18.28 8.08
N VAL A 90 -14.78 19.20 8.54
CA VAL A 90 -15.18 20.25 9.49
C VAL A 90 -14.98 21.64 8.91
N THR A 91 -15.71 21.97 7.85
CA THR A 91 -16.14 23.36 7.59
C THR A 91 -17.33 23.39 6.64
N GLU A 92 -18.54 23.18 7.18
CA GLU A 92 -19.75 23.90 6.76
C GLU A 92 -20.58 24.24 8.01
#